data_AF-A0A0D3EU84-F1
#
_entry.id   AF-A0A0D3EU84-F1
#
_cell.length_a   1.000
_cell.length_b   1.000
_cell.length_c   1.000
_cell.angle_alpha   90.00
_cell.angle_beta   90.00
_cell.angle_gamma   90.00
#
_symmetry.space_group_name_H-M   'P 1'
#
loop_
_entity.id
_entity.type
_entity.pdbx_description
1 polymer ?
#
loop_
_entity_poly.entity_id
_entity_poly.type
_entity_poly.pdbx_seq_one_letter_code
_entity_poly.pdbx_strand_id
1 'polypeptide(L)'
;MEPEPHRHVDHDDGDDEDEEEEEGNVARFFQELLEKDAGLRGFYEAEREKGRFLCLVCEGIGARAGKRFAGCAALVQHAGSVARAGRRMAHRAFADAVGRLLGWSAGRTRALQTDSDNAGMCDEDIHCEDVPQSAEMGMCPHQ
;
A
#
# COMPACT_ATOMS: atom_id res chain seq x y z
N MET A 1 38.91 42.12 9.68
CA MET A 1 38.63 40.71 10.03
C MET A 1 37.24 40.42 9.51
N GLU A 2 37.14 39.86 8.32
CA GLU A 2 35.85 39.47 7.75
C GLU A 2 35.57 38.00 8.14
N PRO A 3 34.35 37.63 8.53
CA PRO A 3 34.02 36.24 8.81
C PRO A 3 33.72 35.51 7.49
N GLU A 4 34.47 34.44 7.23
CA GLU A 4 34.19 33.50 6.13
C GLU A 4 32.86 32.76 6.41
N PRO A 5 31.99 32.55 5.41
CA PRO A 5 30.78 31.77 5.59
C PRO A 5 31.14 30.29 5.73
N HIS A 6 30.94 29.75 6.93
CA HIS A 6 31.02 28.31 7.19
C HIS A 6 30.02 27.59 6.28
N ARG A 7 30.58 26.75 5.40
CA ARG A 7 29.86 25.95 4.42
C ARG A 7 28.85 25.06 5.13
N HIS A 8 27.60 25.09 4.68
CA HIS A 8 26.61 24.07 5.04
C HIS A 8 27.18 22.72 4.63
N VAL A 9 27.40 21.86 5.63
CA VAL A 9 27.70 20.46 5.40
C VAL A 9 26.35 19.77 5.48
N ASP A 10 25.65 19.69 4.34
CA ASP A 10 24.58 18.72 4.17
C ASP A 10 25.26 17.34 4.17
N HIS A 11 25.31 16.72 5.35
CA HIS A 11 25.75 15.34 5.51
C HIS A 11 24.53 14.45 5.27
N ASP A 12 24.25 14.25 3.99
CA ASP A 12 23.36 13.22 3.47
C ASP A 12 24.27 12.13 2.93
N ASP A 13 24.62 11.13 3.75
CA ASP A 13 25.39 9.99 3.28
C ASP A 13 25.15 8.75 4.15
N GLY A 14 24.32 7.84 3.60
CA GLY A 14 24.57 6.40 3.62
C GLY A 14 24.17 5.61 4.86
N ASP A 15 22.91 5.18 4.92
CA ASP A 15 22.52 3.94 5.62
C ASP A 15 21.24 3.32 5.02
N ASP A 16 21.20 3.11 3.70
CA ASP A 16 20.02 2.58 2.99
C ASP A 16 19.88 1.05 3.10
N GLU A 17 20.94 0.31 3.46
CA GLU A 17 20.92 -1.17 3.44
C GLU A 17 20.31 -1.78 4.72
N ASP A 18 20.51 -1.16 5.89
CA ASP A 18 19.87 -1.56 7.15
C ASP A 18 18.41 -1.05 7.24
N GLU A 19 18.06 0.00 6.48
CA GLU A 19 16.70 0.56 6.40
C GLU A 19 15.73 -0.38 5.66
N GLU A 20 16.16 -1.10 4.61
CA GLU A 20 15.30 -2.03 3.86
C GLU A 20 14.90 -3.26 4.69
N GLU A 21 15.85 -3.83 5.46
CA GLU A 21 15.59 -4.98 6.33
C GLU A 21 14.69 -4.57 7.52
N GLU A 22 14.90 -3.36 8.05
CA GLU A 22 14.01 -2.74 9.03
C GLU A 22 12.61 -2.48 8.44
N GLU A 23 12.49 -1.97 7.21
CA GLU A 23 11.21 -1.71 6.53
C GLU A 23 10.41 -3.02 6.37
N GLY A 24 11.07 -4.10 5.97
CA GLY A 24 10.48 -5.44 5.88
C GLY A 24 9.93 -5.94 7.22
N ASN A 25 10.68 -5.75 8.30
CA ASN A 25 10.27 -6.16 9.65
C ASN A 25 9.07 -5.34 10.15
N VAL A 26 9.10 -4.02 9.95
CA VAL A 26 8.02 -3.10 10.38
C VAL A 26 6.73 -3.33 9.58
N ALA A 27 6.84 -3.60 8.28
CA ALA A 27 5.69 -3.97 7.45
C ALA A 27 5.05 -5.28 7.93
N ARG A 28 5.86 -6.31 8.21
CA ARG A 28 5.36 -7.59 8.73
C ARG A 28 4.69 -7.41 10.09
N PHE A 29 5.26 -6.59 10.97
CA PHE A 29 4.68 -6.28 12.28
C PHE A 29 3.25 -5.73 12.16
N PHE A 30 3.02 -4.71 11.33
CA PHE A 30 1.68 -4.12 11.20
C PHE A 30 0.68 -5.06 10.53
N GLN A 31 1.12 -5.87 9.57
CA GLN A 31 0.27 -6.92 8.97
C GLN A 31 -0.15 -7.94 10.03
N GLU A 32 0.81 -8.52 10.75
CA GLU A 32 0.53 -9.49 11.81
C GLU A 32 -0.34 -8.90 12.92
N LEU A 33 -0.13 -7.63 13.29
CA LEU A 33 -0.92 -6.94 14.31
C LEU A 33 -2.39 -6.81 13.88
N LEU A 34 -2.65 -6.38 12.65
CA LEU A 34 -4.01 -6.26 12.12
C LEU A 34 -4.68 -7.62 11.89
N GLU A 35 -3.92 -8.67 11.61
CA GLU A 35 -4.44 -10.03 11.50
C GLU A 35 -4.80 -10.62 12.88
N LYS A 36 -3.93 -10.44 13.87
CA LYS A 36 -4.07 -11.05 15.21
C LYS A 36 -5.06 -10.29 16.09
N ASP A 37 -5.15 -8.96 15.98
CA ASP A 37 -6.05 -8.15 16.79
C ASP A 37 -7.38 -7.91 16.07
N ALA A 38 -8.38 -8.75 16.36
CA ALA A 38 -9.72 -8.65 15.79
C ALA A 38 -10.45 -7.35 16.16
N GLY A 39 -10.13 -6.74 17.31
CA GLY A 39 -10.74 -5.48 17.74
C GLY A 39 -10.21 -4.31 16.93
N LEU A 40 -8.89 -4.28 16.73
CA LEU A 40 -8.22 -3.30 15.88
C LEU A 40 -8.66 -3.44 14.42
N ARG A 41 -8.70 -4.67 13.91
CA ARG A 41 -9.20 -4.97 12.56
C ARG A 41 -10.64 -4.48 12.38
N GLY A 42 -11.54 -4.86 13.29
CA GLY A 42 -12.93 -4.45 13.27
C GLY A 42 -13.11 -2.93 13.38
N PHE A 43 -12.24 -2.24 14.12
CA PHE A 43 -12.22 -0.77 14.15
C PHE A 43 -11.95 -0.19 12.76
N TYR A 44 -10.89 -0.62 12.07
CA TYR A 44 -10.55 -0.10 10.74
C TYR A 44 -11.58 -0.47 9.67
N GLU A 45 -12.14 -1.68 9.73
CA GLU A 45 -13.24 -2.12 8.86
C GLU A 45 -14.49 -1.26 9.07
N ALA A 46 -14.89 -0.97 10.31
CA ALA A 46 -16.04 -0.12 10.61
C ALA A 46 -15.82 1.35 10.25
N GLU A 47 -14.58 1.85 10.39
CA GLU A 47 -14.22 3.21 9.99
C GLU A 47 -14.17 3.39 8.47
N ARG A 48 -14.20 2.31 7.68
CA ARG A 48 -14.41 2.38 6.23
C ARG A 48 -15.70 3.11 5.86
N GLU A 49 -16.76 2.89 6.62
CA GLU A 49 -18.08 3.49 6.37
C GLU A 49 -18.20 4.91 6.95
N LYS A 50 -17.60 5.13 8.12
CA LYS A 50 -17.63 6.42 8.82
C LYS A 50 -16.61 7.41 8.28
N GLY A 51 -15.57 6.92 7.64
CA GLY A 51 -14.48 7.69 7.07
C GLY A 51 -13.58 8.35 8.12
N ARG A 52 -13.44 7.83 9.35
CA ARG A 52 -12.63 8.49 10.40
C ARG A 52 -11.49 7.59 10.86
N PHE A 53 -10.42 7.62 10.08
CA PHE A 53 -9.22 6.83 10.33
C PHE A 53 -8.29 7.50 11.35
N LEU A 54 -7.48 6.71 12.06
CA LEU A 54 -6.41 7.19 12.93
C LEU A 54 -5.08 6.55 12.54
N CYS A 55 -3.99 7.26 12.78
CA CYS A 55 -2.63 6.75 12.54
C CYS A 55 -2.06 6.16 13.82
N LEU A 56 -1.95 4.83 13.93
CA LEU A 56 -1.46 4.17 15.14
C LEU A 56 -0.05 4.60 15.52
N VAL A 57 0.79 4.90 14.54
CA VAL A 57 2.15 5.39 14.79
C VAL A 57 2.11 6.75 15.49
N CYS A 58 1.19 7.65 15.10
CA CYS A 58 0.97 8.91 15.80
C CYS A 58 0.43 8.73 17.22
N GLU A 59 -0.48 7.78 17.42
CA GLU A 59 -1.04 7.46 18.74
C GLU A 59 0.06 6.93 19.67
N GLY A 60 0.88 5.99 19.19
CA GLY A 60 1.94 5.38 19.99
C GLY A 60 3.03 6.35 20.44
N ILE A 61 3.35 7.36 19.62
CA ILE A 61 4.40 8.35 19.94
C ILE A 61 3.84 9.66 20.54
N GLY A 62 2.51 9.80 20.66
CA GLY A 62 1.86 11.00 21.20
C GLY A 62 1.93 12.26 20.32
N ALA A 63 2.50 12.20 19.11
CA ALA A 63 2.75 13.40 18.29
C ALA A 63 1.48 14.00 17.67
N ARG A 64 0.43 13.18 17.47
CA ARG A 64 -0.89 13.59 16.96
C ARG A 64 -2.01 12.69 17.50
N ALA A 65 -1.90 12.30 18.77
CA ALA A 65 -2.87 11.40 19.40
C ALA A 65 -4.30 11.97 19.31
N GLY A 66 -5.26 11.14 18.91
CA GLY A 66 -6.65 11.50 18.68
C GLY A 66 -6.95 12.19 17.34
N LYS A 67 -5.96 12.46 16.48
CA LYS A 67 -6.22 13.07 15.17
C LYS A 67 -6.88 12.05 14.24
N ARG A 68 -8.05 12.41 13.71
CA ARG A 68 -8.78 11.60 12.72
C ARG A 68 -8.61 12.14 11.31
N PHE A 69 -8.48 11.22 10.35
CA PHE A 69 -8.31 11.47 8.93
C PHE A 69 -9.60 11.10 8.20
N ALA A 70 -10.06 12.00 7.32
CA ALA A 70 -11.26 11.81 6.52
C ALA A 70 -10.99 10.82 5.37
N GLY A 71 -11.20 9.54 5.63
CA GLY A 71 -10.95 8.46 4.68
C GLY A 71 -9.49 7.99 4.64
N CYS A 72 -9.25 6.85 3.99
CA CYS A 72 -7.91 6.26 3.90
C CYS A 72 -6.96 7.05 3.00
N ALA A 73 -7.44 7.74 1.96
CA ALA A 73 -6.57 8.60 1.15
C ALA A 73 -5.88 9.67 2.02
N ALA A 74 -6.63 10.30 2.94
CA ALA A 74 -6.07 11.28 3.87
C ALA A 74 -5.08 10.66 4.86
N LEU A 75 -5.32 9.41 5.30
CA LEU A 75 -4.39 8.67 6.15
C LEU A 75 -3.08 8.32 5.40
N VAL A 76 -3.18 7.81 4.17
CA VAL A 76 -2.05 7.45 3.32
C VAL A 76 -1.22 8.67 2.96
N GLN A 77 -1.87 9.77 2.54
CA GLN A 77 -1.19 11.03 2.29
C GLN A 77 -0.50 11.55 3.55
N HIS A 78 -1.15 11.42 4.72
CA HIS A 78 -0.50 11.77 5.97
C HIS A 78 0.77 10.97 6.19
N ALA A 79 0.72 9.65 6.04
CA ALA A 79 1.88 8.78 6.21
C ALA A 79 3.03 9.15 5.26
N GLY A 80 2.73 9.40 3.98
CA GLY A 80 3.73 9.82 2.99
C GLY A 80 4.30 11.23 3.25
N SER A 81 3.53 12.13 3.86
CA SER A 81 3.98 13.51 4.17
C SER A 81 4.90 13.62 5.40
N VAL A 82 5.19 12.52 6.11
CA VAL A 82 6.02 12.56 7.32
C VAL A 82 7.48 12.82 6.95
N ALA A 83 7.93 14.06 7.18
CA ALA A 83 9.28 14.48 6.82
C ALA A 83 10.38 13.89 7.71
N ARG A 84 10.11 13.54 8.97
CA ARG A 84 11.12 12.99 9.89
C ARG A 84 11.50 11.56 9.50
N ALA A 85 12.75 11.38 9.06
CA ALA A 85 13.33 10.15 8.51
C ALA A 85 13.07 8.91 9.38
N GLY A 86 13.50 8.89 10.65
CA GLY A 86 13.40 7.70 11.52
C GLY A 86 11.99 7.24 11.93
N ARG A 87 10.91 7.83 11.40
CA ARG A 87 9.53 7.33 11.59
C ARG A 87 8.76 7.20 10.28
N ARG A 88 9.29 7.71 9.17
CA ARG A 88 8.60 7.71 7.87
C ARG A 88 8.21 6.29 7.46
N MET A 89 9.11 5.33 7.67
CA MET A 89 8.89 3.91 7.37
C MET A 89 7.72 3.32 8.15
N ALA A 90 7.69 3.49 9.48
CA ALA A 90 6.58 2.99 10.30
C ALA A 90 5.22 3.56 9.88
N HIS A 91 5.17 4.85 9.56
CA HIS A 91 3.95 5.48 9.07
C HIS A 91 3.50 4.88 7.72
N ARG A 92 4.44 4.68 6.79
CA ARG A 92 4.19 4.09 5.47
C ARG A 92 3.76 2.63 5.58
N ALA A 93 4.52 1.80 6.28
CA ALA A 93 4.23 0.40 6.54
C ALA A 93 2.84 0.21 7.17
N PHE A 94 2.49 1.05 8.15
CA PHE A 94 1.16 1.05 8.74
C PHE A 94 0.06 1.42 7.72
N ALA A 95 0.27 2.47 6.93
CA ALA A 95 -0.71 2.89 5.92
C ALA A 95 -0.91 1.82 4.84
N ASP A 96 0.15 1.12 4.43
CA ASP A 96 0.09 0.02 3.48
C ASP A 96 -0.65 -1.19 4.07
N ALA A 97 -0.41 -1.54 5.34
CA ALA A 97 -1.12 -2.62 6.00
C ALA A 97 -2.63 -2.35 6.11
N VAL A 98 -3.03 -1.12 6.48
CA VAL A 98 -4.43 -0.70 6.48
C VAL A 98 -5.01 -0.67 5.06
N GLY A 99 -4.25 -0.19 4.08
CA GLY A 99 -4.66 -0.22 2.68
C GLY A 99 -4.94 -1.64 2.18
N ARG A 100 -4.09 -2.61 2.52
CA ARG A 100 -4.29 -4.04 2.21
C ARG A 100 -5.52 -4.61 2.91
N LEU A 101 -5.68 -4.34 4.21
CA LEU A 101 -6.84 -4.77 4.99
C LEU A 101 -8.17 -4.31 4.35
N LEU A 102 -8.21 -3.09 3.83
CA LEU A 102 -9.42 -2.48 3.28
C LEU A 102 -9.60 -2.71 1.76
N GLY A 103 -8.68 -3.41 1.10
CA GLY A 103 -8.69 -3.62 -0.35
C GLY A 103 -8.41 -2.35 -1.17
N TRP A 104 -7.70 -1.39 -0.58
CA TRP A 104 -7.41 -0.05 -1.12
C TRP A 104 -5.97 0.16 -1.56
N SER A 105 -5.15 -0.89 -1.62
CA SER A 105 -3.76 -0.81 -2.04
C SER A 105 -3.61 0.04 -3.30
N ALA A 106 -3.02 1.23 -3.16
CA ALA A 106 -2.59 2.07 -4.26
C ALA A 106 -1.70 1.20 -5.14
N GLY A 107 -1.99 1.14 -6.44
CA GLY A 107 -1.41 0.15 -7.35
C GLY A 107 0.10 0.00 -7.17
N ARG A 108 0.52 -1.23 -6.85
CA ARG A 108 1.82 -1.85 -7.10
C ARG A 108 2.99 -0.87 -7.32
N THR A 109 3.81 -0.67 -6.30
CA THR A 109 5.26 -0.59 -6.57
C THR A 109 5.73 -2.01 -6.81
N ARG A 110 6.06 -2.31 -8.06
CA ARG A 110 6.66 -3.57 -8.52
C ARG A 110 7.90 -3.84 -7.65
N ALA A 111 7.83 -4.83 -6.77
CA ALA A 111 9.03 -5.53 -6.35
C ALA A 111 9.66 -6.09 -7.64
N LEU A 112 10.92 -5.76 -7.87
CA LEU A 112 11.67 -6.23 -9.02
C LEU A 112 11.51 -7.74 -9.10
N GLN A 113 11.06 -8.21 -10.27
CA GLN A 113 11.14 -9.61 -10.63
C GLN A 113 12.62 -9.95 -10.68
N THR A 114 13.07 -10.92 -9.89
CA THR A 114 14.26 -11.68 -10.23
C THR A 114 13.77 -12.86 -11.05
N ASP A 115 13.83 -12.67 -12.36
CA ASP A 115 13.84 -13.70 -13.38
C ASP A 115 14.70 -14.90 -12.97
N SER A 116 14.10 -16.08 -13.02
CA SER A 116 14.81 -17.34 -13.14
C SER A 116 13.92 -18.27 -13.96
N ASP A 117 14.11 -18.18 -15.27
CA ASP A 117 13.64 -19.15 -16.25
C ASP A 117 14.15 -20.56 -15.93
N ASN A 118 13.29 -21.58 -16.07
CA ASN A 118 13.54 -22.77 -16.93
C ASN A 118 12.48 -23.89 -16.75
N ALA A 119 12.00 -24.39 -17.90
CA ALA A 119 11.38 -25.68 -18.23
C ALA A 119 10.01 -26.01 -17.60
N GLY A 120 8.97 -26.38 -18.33
CA GLY A 120 8.86 -26.96 -19.67
C GLY A 120 7.73 -28.00 -19.65
N MET A 121 7.19 -28.33 -20.82
CA MET A 121 6.07 -29.24 -21.13
C MET A 121 4.65 -28.68 -20.99
N CYS A 122 4.07 -28.36 -22.15
CA CYS A 122 2.65 -28.35 -22.42
C CYS A 122 2.35 -29.54 -23.34
N ASP A 123 1.58 -30.51 -22.84
CA ASP A 123 1.01 -31.59 -23.65
C ASP A 123 -0.51 -31.37 -23.81
N GLU A 124 -0.88 -31.23 -25.09
CA GLU A 124 -1.98 -31.89 -25.81
C GLU A 124 -3.47 -31.61 -25.46
N ASP A 125 -4.10 -30.98 -26.46
CA ASP A 125 -5.36 -31.36 -27.11
C ASP A 125 -6.69 -31.36 -26.35
N ILE A 126 -7.48 -30.30 -26.56
CA ILE A 126 -8.94 -30.43 -26.74
C ILE A 126 -9.34 -29.66 -28.00
N HIS A 127 -9.73 -30.43 -29.02
CA HIS A 127 -10.35 -29.96 -30.27
C HIS A 127 -11.64 -29.20 -29.97
N CYS A 128 -11.73 -27.94 -30.38
CA CYS A 128 -12.99 -27.21 -30.52
C CYS A 128 -13.50 -27.39 -31.95
N GLU A 129 -14.62 -28.10 -32.12
CA GLU A 129 -15.37 -28.09 -33.38
C GLU A 129 -16.72 -27.38 -33.16
N ASP A 130 -16.92 -26.40 -34.04
CA ASP A 130 -18.15 -25.88 -34.64
C ASP A 130 -19.41 -25.54 -33.82
N VAL A 131 -19.80 -24.26 -33.86
CA VAL A 131 -21.13 -23.83 -34.36
C VAL A 131 -21.00 -22.45 -35.05
N PRO A 132 -21.55 -22.24 -36.26
CA PRO A 132 -21.33 -21.06 -37.09
C PRO A 132 -22.19 -19.83 -36.74
N GLN A 133 -21.71 -18.69 -37.22
CA GLN A 133 -22.33 -17.36 -37.21
C GLN A 133 -23.55 -17.26 -38.13
N SER A 134 -24.41 -16.28 -37.79
CA SER A 134 -25.21 -15.41 -38.69
C SER A 134 -26.71 -15.62 -38.64
N ALA A 135 -27.43 -14.62 -38.12
CA ALA A 135 -28.66 -14.13 -38.73
C ALA A 135 -28.94 -12.69 -38.25
N GLU A 136 -28.91 -11.79 -39.22
CA GLU A 136 -29.24 -10.38 -39.16
C GLU A 136 -30.73 -10.06 -38.86
N MET A 137 -30.92 -8.99 -38.11
CA MET A 137 -31.93 -7.91 -38.16
C MET A 137 -33.26 -8.12 -38.93
N GLY A 138 -34.39 -7.80 -38.28
CA GLY A 138 -35.66 -7.57 -38.97
C GLY A 138 -36.83 -7.12 -38.08
N MET A 139 -37.07 -5.81 -38.04
CA MET A 139 -38.35 -5.07 -37.90
C MET A 139 -39.44 -5.52 -36.89
N CYS A 140 -39.78 -4.63 -35.96
CA CYS A 140 -41.17 -4.42 -35.49
C CYS A 140 -41.87 -3.43 -36.45
N PRO A 141 -43.20 -3.50 -36.68
CA PRO A 141 -44.11 -2.79 -35.77
C PRO A 141 -45.55 -3.35 -35.59
N HIS A 142 -46.15 -2.84 -34.51
CA HIS A 142 -47.55 -2.47 -34.24
C HIS A 142 -48.70 -3.50 -34.17
N GLN A 143 -49.35 -3.47 -33.01
CA GLN A 143 -50.78 -3.79 -32.82
C GLN A 143 -51.60 -2.50 -32.85
#